data_AF-A0A6A3VSL6-F1
#
_entry.id   AF-A0A6A3VSL6-F1
#
_cell.length_a   1.000
_cell.length_b   1.000
_cell.length_c   1.000
_cell.angle_alpha   90.00
_cell.angle_beta   90.00
_cell.angle_gamma   90.00
#
_symmetry.space_group_name_H-M   'P 1'
#
loop_
_entity.id
_entity.type
_entity.pdbx_description
1 polymer ?
#
loop_
_entity_poly.entity_id
_entity_poly.type
_entity_poly.pdbx_seq_one_letter_code
_entity_poly.pdbx_strand_id
1 'polypeptide(L)'
;MKAPDSDADDYADLTLKKIEDELAVAYYKKEMYAFLIEDVGMQILRPKIVGDLRGPVSRPTPGSNKLDAAKALLRQLKEADIVAGSFATGALFDLELSEIEHTRF
;
A
#
# COMPACT_ATOMS: atom_id res chain seq x y z
N MET A 1 -43.84 -19.18 27.54
CA MET A 1 -43.29 -19.49 26.20
C MET A 1 -41.95 -18.77 26.09
N LYS A 2 -40.85 -19.48 25.86
CA LYS A 2 -39.51 -18.92 25.71
C LYS A 2 -39.20 -18.96 24.22
N ALA A 3 -38.93 -17.83 23.59
CA ALA A 3 -38.49 -17.78 22.20
C ALA A 3 -36.97 -18.06 22.18
N PRO A 4 -36.49 -19.05 21.41
CA PRO A 4 -35.08 -19.18 21.12
C PRO A 4 -34.89 -19.02 19.61
N ASP A 5 -34.59 -17.81 19.14
CA ASP A 5 -34.06 -17.65 17.78
C ASP A 5 -33.16 -16.43 17.59
N SER A 6 -32.85 -15.69 18.66
CA SER A 6 -32.05 -14.46 18.55
C SER A 6 -30.57 -14.71 18.27
N ASP A 7 -30.05 -15.91 18.53
CA ASP A 7 -28.61 -16.19 18.41
C ASP A 7 -28.21 -16.55 16.96
N ALA A 8 -29.08 -17.20 16.18
CA ALA A 8 -28.73 -17.70 14.84
C ALA A 8 -28.48 -16.56 13.82
N ASP A 9 -29.27 -15.49 13.89
CA ASP A 9 -29.13 -14.32 13.04
C ASP A 9 -27.86 -13.52 13.36
N ASP A 10 -27.49 -13.40 14.65
CA ASP A 10 -26.25 -12.76 15.08
C ASP A 10 -25.00 -13.52 14.59
N TYR A 11 -25.03 -14.85 14.58
CA TYR A 11 -23.93 -15.65 14.00
C TYR A 11 -23.81 -15.47 12.48
N ALA A 12 -24.93 -15.34 11.77
CA ALA A 12 -24.93 -15.11 10.33
C ALA A 12 -24.39 -13.71 9.97
N ASP A 13 -24.79 -12.68 10.71
CA ASP A 13 -24.31 -11.31 10.54
C ASP A 13 -22.80 -11.17 10.83
N LEU A 14 -22.33 -11.77 11.93
CA LEU A 14 -20.90 -11.83 12.26
C LEU A 14 -20.09 -12.57 11.18
N THR A 15 -20.68 -13.61 10.57
CA THR A 15 -20.05 -14.37 9.48
C THR A 15 -19.97 -13.54 8.19
N LEU A 16 -21.04 -12.81 7.84
CA LEU A 16 -21.07 -11.92 6.67
C LEU A 16 -20.00 -10.82 6.80
N LYS A 17 -19.97 -10.13 7.94
CA LYS A 17 -19.01 -9.06 8.21
C LYS A 17 -17.57 -9.54 8.09
N LYS A 18 -17.26 -10.74 8.60
CA LYS A 18 -15.93 -11.34 8.47
C LYS A 18 -15.55 -11.58 7.00
N ILE A 19 -16.49 -12.05 6.18
CA ILE A 19 -16.26 -12.26 4.75
C ILE A 19 -16.01 -10.92 4.02
N GLU A 20 -16.76 -9.87 4.38
CA GLU A 20 -16.57 -8.53 3.82
C GLU A 20 -15.18 -7.96 4.17
N ASP A 21 -14.76 -8.10 5.43
CA ASP A 21 -13.43 -7.68 5.89
C ASP A 21 -12.31 -8.45 5.14
N GLU A 22 -12.46 -9.77 4.98
CA GLU A 22 -11.51 -10.60 4.23
C GLU A 22 -11.45 -10.21 2.74
N LEU A 23 -12.60 -9.91 2.12
CA LEU A 23 -12.67 -9.46 0.72
C LEU A 23 -11.99 -8.10 0.53
N ALA A 24 -12.23 -7.15 1.44
CA ALA A 24 -11.58 -5.85 1.43
C ALA A 24 -10.05 -6.01 1.52
N VAL A 25 -9.57 -6.83 2.45
CA VAL A 25 -8.13 -7.12 2.58
C VAL A 25 -7.56 -7.74 1.31
N ALA A 26 -8.26 -8.69 0.69
CA ALA A 26 -7.82 -9.31 -0.55
C ALA A 26 -7.74 -8.32 -1.72
N TYR A 27 -8.76 -7.47 -1.86
CA TYR A 27 -8.79 -6.40 -2.86
C TYR A 27 -7.61 -5.43 -2.69
N TYR A 28 -7.42 -4.88 -1.48
CA TYR A 28 -6.34 -3.92 -1.24
C TYR A 28 -4.95 -4.53 -1.45
N LYS A 29 -4.74 -5.79 -1.04
CA LYS A 29 -3.48 -6.50 -1.34
C LYS A 29 -3.25 -6.60 -2.84
N LYS A 30 -4.28 -6.94 -3.63
CA LYS A 30 -4.17 -7.06 -5.08
C LYS A 30 -3.83 -5.71 -5.73
N GLU A 31 -4.56 -4.65 -5.41
CA GLU A 31 -4.31 -3.30 -5.94
C GLU A 31 -2.90 -2.81 -5.58
N MET A 32 -2.46 -3.07 -4.35
CA MET A 32 -1.10 -2.71 -3.93
C MET A 32 -0.02 -3.47 -4.70
N TYR A 33 -0.20 -4.78 -4.93
CA TYR A 33 0.74 -5.54 -5.76
C TYR A 33 0.77 -5.05 -7.21
N ALA A 34 -0.40 -4.70 -7.78
CA ALA A 34 -0.46 -4.11 -9.11
C ALA A 34 0.32 -2.78 -9.14
N PHE A 35 0.12 -1.91 -8.15
CA PHE A 35 0.85 -0.65 -8.05
C PHE A 35 2.37 -0.83 -7.96
N LEU A 36 2.87 -1.77 -7.13
CA LEU A 36 4.30 -2.07 -7.02
C LEU A 36 4.94 -2.55 -8.35
N ILE A 37 4.12 -3.04 -9.29
CA ILE A 37 4.57 -3.57 -10.58
C ILE A 37 4.38 -2.55 -11.71
N GLU A 38 3.28 -1.82 -11.71
CA GLU A 38 2.84 -0.98 -12.83
C GLU A 38 3.33 0.46 -12.74
N ASP A 39 3.52 0.99 -11.52
CA ASP A 39 4.01 2.37 -11.33
C ASP A 39 5.46 2.52 -11.77
N VAL A 40 5.75 3.57 -12.56
CA VAL A 40 7.07 3.80 -13.14
C VAL A 40 8.16 3.98 -12.08
N GLY A 41 7.87 4.70 -10.99
CA GLY A 41 8.77 4.86 -9.86
C GLY A 41 9.02 3.53 -9.15
N MET A 42 7.99 2.69 -9.00
CA MET A 42 8.13 1.36 -8.42
C MET A 42 8.92 0.39 -9.31
N GLN A 43 8.76 0.46 -10.64
CA GLN A 43 9.58 -0.31 -11.57
C GLN A 43 11.08 0.04 -11.47
N ILE A 44 11.39 1.31 -11.23
CA ILE A 44 12.75 1.77 -10.98
C ILE A 44 13.24 1.26 -9.62
N LEU A 45 12.46 1.48 -8.56
CA LEU A 45 12.85 1.14 -7.19
C LEU A 45 12.93 -0.37 -6.93
N ARG A 46 12.23 -1.19 -7.72
CA ARG A 46 12.15 -2.66 -7.58
C ARG A 46 11.89 -3.09 -6.14
N PRO A 47 10.81 -2.60 -5.52
CA PRO A 47 10.54 -2.75 -4.09
C PRO A 47 10.49 -4.22 -3.67
N LYS A 48 10.96 -4.49 -2.45
CA LYS A 48 10.90 -5.79 -1.78
C LYS A 48 10.16 -5.63 -0.47
N ILE A 49 9.12 -6.44 -0.29
CA ILE A 49 8.38 -6.53 0.96
C ILE A 49 9.22 -7.32 1.96
N VAL A 50 9.50 -6.75 3.13
CA VAL A 50 10.40 -7.33 4.15
C VAL A 50 9.63 -7.96 5.31
N GLY A 51 8.36 -7.59 5.50
CA GLY A 51 7.49 -8.11 6.54
C GLY A 51 6.03 -8.14 6.11
N ASP A 52 5.11 -8.17 7.08
CA ASP A 52 3.70 -7.98 6.77
C ASP A 52 3.45 -6.52 6.37
N LEU A 53 2.66 -6.33 5.32
CA LEU A 53 2.25 -5.01 4.88
C LEU A 53 1.52 -4.30 6.01
N ARG A 54 2.09 -3.18 6.47
CA ARG A 54 1.49 -2.36 7.52
C ARG A 54 0.39 -1.47 6.95
N GLY A 55 -0.49 -1.02 7.84
CA GLY A 55 -1.65 -0.17 7.53
C GLY A 55 -1.29 1.15 6.83
N PRO A 56 -2.29 2.02 6.58
CA PRO A 56 -2.16 3.14 5.65
C PRO A 56 -0.92 3.98 5.92
N VAL A 57 -0.13 4.14 4.86
CA VAL A 57 1.12 4.91 4.82
C VAL A 57 0.81 6.39 4.87
N SER A 58 1.68 7.16 5.51
CA SER A 58 1.50 8.61 5.60
C SER A 58 1.50 9.21 4.19
N ARG A 59 0.57 10.14 3.91
CA ARG A 59 0.57 10.87 2.63
C ARG A 59 1.94 11.55 2.45
N PRO A 60 2.59 11.40 1.28
CA PRO A 60 3.87 12.06 1.06
C PRO A 60 3.65 13.57 1.09
N THR A 61 4.49 14.28 1.83
CA THR A 61 4.61 15.73 1.69
C THR A 61 5.21 16.01 0.32
N PRO A 62 4.55 16.80 -0.55
CA PRO A 62 5.13 17.19 -1.83
C PRO A 62 6.54 17.76 -1.63
N GLY A 63 7.46 17.31 -2.47
CA GLY A 63 8.86 17.74 -2.40
C GLY A 63 9.00 19.10 -3.07
N SER A 64 9.88 19.96 -2.57
CA SER A 64 10.22 21.19 -3.30
C SER A 64 11.05 20.92 -4.56
N ASN A 65 11.63 19.73 -4.66
CA ASN A 65 12.50 19.26 -5.73
C ASN A 65 12.53 17.72 -5.79
N LYS A 66 13.15 17.15 -6.84
CA LYS A 66 13.23 15.70 -7.07
C LYS A 66 13.93 14.92 -5.94
N LEU A 67 14.92 15.51 -5.27
CA LEU A 67 15.63 14.85 -4.16
C LEU A 67 14.73 14.72 -2.92
N ASP A 68 13.98 15.77 -2.60
CA ASP A 68 13.05 15.75 -1.48
C ASP A 68 11.89 14.77 -1.75
N ALA A 69 11.38 14.75 -2.98
CA ALA A 69 10.35 13.79 -3.40
C ALA A 69 10.85 12.34 -3.33
N ALA A 70 12.06 12.06 -3.83
CA ALA A 70 12.67 10.73 -3.74
C ALA A 70 12.88 10.27 -2.29
N LYS A 71 13.35 11.16 -1.40
CA LYS A 71 13.49 10.85 0.03
C LYS A 71 12.15 10.60 0.70
N ALA A 72 11.12 11.37 0.35
CA ALA A 72 9.77 11.17 0.87
C ALA A 72 9.22 9.79 0.47
N LEU A 73 9.35 9.42 -0.80
CA LEU A 73 8.94 8.12 -1.32
C LEU A 73 9.64 6.96 -0.60
N LEU A 74 10.97 7.02 -0.45
CA LEU A 74 11.72 5.97 0.26
C LEU A 74 11.31 5.84 1.74
N ARG A 75 10.96 6.96 2.39
CA ARG A 75 10.46 6.94 3.76
C ARG A 75 9.10 6.26 3.84
N GLN A 76 8.20 6.53 2.91
CA GLN A 76 6.89 5.86 2.87
C GLN A 76 7.02 4.35 2.67
N LEU A 77 7.87 3.91 1.73
CA LEU A 77 8.13 2.47 1.55
C LEU A 77 8.58 1.84 2.87
N LYS A 78 9.49 2.49 3.59
CA LYS A 78 9.96 2.02 4.89
C LYS A 78 8.84 1.95 5.95
N GLU A 79 7.92 2.90 5.98
CA GLU A 79 6.75 2.88 6.88
C GLU A 79 5.84 1.66 6.62
N ALA A 80 5.79 1.20 5.35
CA ALA A 80 5.05 0.02 4.92
C ALA A 80 5.84 -1.32 5.02
N ASP A 81 7.01 -1.34 5.68
CA ASP A 81 7.94 -2.49 5.70
C ASP A 81 8.39 -2.94 4.29
N ILE A 82 8.50 -1.99 3.37
CA ILE A 82 9.02 -2.17 2.01
C ILE A 82 10.37 -1.48 1.89
N VAL A 83 11.33 -2.16 1.28
CA VAL A 83 12.64 -1.59 0.95
C VAL A 83 12.81 -1.50 -0.55
N ALA A 84 13.49 -0.46 -1.03
CA ALA A 84 13.93 -0.43 -2.41
C ALA A 84 14.87 -1.61 -2.69
N GLY A 85 14.73 -2.20 -3.87
CA GLY A 85 15.65 -3.19 -4.38
C GLY A 85 16.96 -2.56 -4.86
N SER A 86 17.69 -3.31 -5.68
CA SER A 86 18.87 -2.76 -6.36
C SER A 86 18.43 -1.97 -7.59
N PHE A 87 18.77 -0.69 -7.64
CA PHE A 87 18.48 0.21 -8.76
C PHE A 87 19.62 1.22 -8.97
N ALA A 88 19.69 1.80 -10.16
CA ALA A 88 20.61 2.90 -10.43
C ALA A 88 20.04 4.18 -9.81
N THR A 89 20.73 4.80 -8.85
CA THR A 89 20.23 5.99 -8.13
C THR A 89 19.92 7.17 -9.05
N GLY A 90 20.63 7.29 -10.18
CA GLY A 90 20.35 8.29 -11.22
C GLY A 90 18.98 8.12 -11.88
N ALA A 91 18.50 6.89 -12.04
CA ALA A 91 17.29 6.58 -12.82
C ALA A 91 16.02 7.23 -12.24
N LEU A 92 15.94 7.35 -10.91
CA LEU A 92 14.80 8.01 -10.28
C LEU A 92 14.77 9.52 -10.57
N PHE A 93 15.92 10.14 -10.85
CA PHE A 93 16.01 11.57 -11.18
C PHE A 93 15.73 11.86 -12.67
N ASP A 94 15.71 10.83 -13.51
CA ASP A 94 15.30 10.92 -14.91
C ASP A 94 13.78 11.10 -15.04
N LEU A 95 13.00 10.71 -14.02
CA LEU A 95 11.57 10.99 -13.92
C LEU A 95 11.30 12.48 -13.67
N GLU A 96 10.17 12.98 -14.15
CA GLU A 96 9.66 14.30 -13.77
C GLU A 96 9.34 14.36 -12.28
N LEU A 97 9.43 15.56 -11.69
CA LEU A 97 9.09 15.76 -10.28
C LEU A 97 7.67 15.26 -9.98
N SER A 98 6.73 15.56 -10.88
CA SER A 98 5.35 15.11 -10.75
C SER A 98 5.25 13.59 -10.78
N GLU A 99 6.03 12.87 -11.58
CA GLU A 99 5.99 11.40 -11.61
C GLU A 99 6.44 10.81 -10.27
N ILE A 100 7.53 11.34 -9.70
CA ILE A 100 8.02 10.92 -8.37
C ILE A 100 6.98 11.22 -7.27
N GLU A 101 6.28 12.35 -7.36
CA GLU A 101 5.22 12.74 -6.41
C GLU A 101 3.89 11.97 -6.60
N HIS A 102 3.65 11.42 -7.80
CA HIS A 102 2.50 10.58 -8.12
C HIS A 102 2.73 9.11 -7.78
N THR A 103 3.99 8.67 -7.69
CA THR A 103 4.33 7.41 -7.06
C THR A 103 4.08 7.52 -5.56
N ARG A 104 2.87 7.14 -5.10
CA ARG A 104 2.48 7.19 -3.68
C ARG A 104 2.09 5.80 -3.20
N PHE A 105 2.66 5.42 -2.06
CA PHE A 105 2.19 4.29 -1.26
C PHE A 105 1.08 4.77 -0.32
#